data_AF-A0A940V1U7-F1
#
_entry.id   AF-A0A940V1U7-F1
#
_cell.length_a   1.000
_cell.length_b   1.000
_cell.length_c   1.000
_cell.angle_alpha   90.00
_cell.angle_beta   90.00
_cell.angle_gamma   90.00
#
_symmetry.space_group_name_H-M   'P 1'
#
loop_
_entity.id
_entity.type
_entity.pdbx_description
1 polymer ?
#
loop_
_entity_poly.entity_id
_entity_poly.type
_entity_poly.pdbx_seq_one_letter_code
_entity_poly.pdbx_strand_id
1 'polypeptide(L)' 'MLRNKAYRQMLLMLIGITIIGSTIGFLIAPVTGVAVGITSVLITLISLWMTRRRYSDIKELSGYLRRI' A
#
# COMPACT_ATOMS: atom_id res chain seq x y z
N MET A 1 -5.71 11.79 -14.68
CA MET A 1 -4.58 10.84 -14.85
C MET A 1 -3.53 10.85 -13.72
N LEU A 2 -3.39 11.91 -12.90
CA LEU A 2 -2.43 11.91 -11.76
C LEU A 2 -2.74 10.88 -10.65
N ARG A 3 -4.02 10.60 -10.34
CA ARG A 3 -4.41 9.68 -9.23
C ARG A 3 -3.85 8.27 -9.39
N ASN A 4 -3.82 7.74 -10.61
CA ASN A 4 -3.29 6.40 -10.86
C ASN A 4 -1.75 6.35 -10.76
N LYS A 5 -1.08 7.47 -11.02
CA LYS A 5 0.38 7.58 -10.97
C LYS A 5 0.88 7.57 -9.52
N ALA A 6 0.23 8.32 -8.63
CA ALA A 6 0.55 8.31 -7.19
C ALA A 6 0.28 6.93 -6.56
N TYR A 7 -0.86 6.30 -6.92
CA TYR A 7 -1.18 4.95 -6.47
C TYR A 7 -0.14 3.92 -6.91
N ARG A 8 0.29 4.01 -8.17
CA ARG A 8 1.30 3.13 -8.75
C ARG A 8 2.67 3.35 -8.12
N GLN A 9 3.05 4.59 -7.82
CA GLN A 9 4.30 4.89 -7.10
C GLN A 9 4.27 4.34 -5.68
N MET A 10 3.17 4.52 -4.95
CA MET A 10 3.01 3.97 -3.59
C MET A 10 3.09 2.44 -3.59
N LEU A 11 2.43 1.78 -4.55
CA LEU A 11 2.52 0.34 -4.75
C LEU A 11 3.95 -0.13 -5.05
N LEU A 12 4.65 0.55 -5.96
CA LEU A 12 6.05 0.21 -6.29
C LEU A 12 6.96 0.35 -5.07
N MET A 13 6.79 1.40 -4.26
CA MET A 13 7.54 1.58 -3.02
C MET A 13 7.24 0.47 -2.01
N LEU A 14 5.96 0.12 -1.81
CA LEU A 14 5.55 -0.94 -0.89
C LEU A 14 6.11 -2.31 -1.32
N ILE A 15 6.05 -2.63 -2.62
CA ILE A 15 6.64 -3.85 -3.17
C ILE A 15 8.15 -3.86 -2.96
N GLY A 16 8.83 -2.73 -3.23
CA GLY A 16 10.26 -2.60 -3.02
C GLY A 16 10.67 -2.85 -1.57
N ILE A 17 9.99 -2.21 -0.61
CA ILE A 17 10.23 -2.40 0.83
C ILE A 17 9.96 -3.85 1.24
N THR A 18 8.92 -4.48 0.70
CA THR A 18 8.58 -5.87 0.97
C THR A 18 9.69 -6.82 0.51
N ILE A 19 10.18 -6.65 -0.72
CA ILE A 19 11.26 -7.48 -1.28
C ILE A 19 12.56 -7.28 -0.50
N ILE A 20 12.95 -6.02 -0.27
CA ILE A 20 14.21 -5.70 0.42
C ILE A 20 14.16 -6.20 1.88
N GLY A 21 13.08 -5.89 2.60
CA GLY A 21 12.91 -6.30 3.99
C GLY A 21 12.89 -7.81 4.16
N SER A 22 12.16 -8.53 3.29
CA SER A 22 12.13 -10.00 3.32
C SER A 22 13.50 -10.60 3.00
N THR A 23 14.19 -10.09 1.97
CA THR A 23 15.53 -10.57 1.57
C THR A 23 16.55 -10.38 2.71
N ILE A 24 16.58 -9.20 3.32
CA ILE A 24 17.45 -8.92 4.49
C ILE A 24 17.08 -9.84 5.66
N GLY A 25 15.79 -10.04 5.92
CA GLY A 25 15.30 -10.95 6.95
C GLY A 25 15.79 -12.38 6.73
N PHE A 26 15.71 -12.88 5.50
CA PHE A 26 16.18 -14.23 5.13
C PHE A 26 17.69 -14.41 5.32
N LEU A 27 18.51 -13.37 5.09
CA LEU A 27 19.96 -13.42 5.30
C LEU A 27 20.33 -13.59 6.79
N ILE A 28 19.49 -13.07 7.70
CA ILE A 28 19.70 -13.21 9.15
C ILE A 28 19.17 -14.57 9.63
N ALA A 29 17.90 -14.87 9.33
CA ALA A 29 17.30 -16.16 9.63
C ALA A 29 16.08 -16.40 8.72
N PRO A 30 15.86 -17.64 8.21
CA PRO A 30 14.73 -17.93 7.33
C PRO A 30 13.37 -17.57 7.92
N VAL A 31 13.19 -17.80 9.22
CA VAL A 31 11.95 -17.48 9.95
C VAL A 31 11.68 -15.97 9.97
N THR A 32 12.72 -15.16 10.13
CA THR A 32 12.61 -13.69 10.13
C THR A 32 12.19 -13.19 8.75
N GLY A 33 12.77 -13.74 7.68
CA GLY A 33 12.37 -13.42 6.31
C GLY A 33 10.90 -13.72 6.03
N VAL A 34 10.41 -14.89 6.45
CA VAL A 34 8.99 -15.26 6.33
C VAL A 34 8.09 -14.33 7.14
N ALA A 35 8.44 -14.03 8.39
CA ALA A 35 7.66 -13.13 9.25
C ALA A 35 7.59 -11.70 8.68
N VAL A 36 8.71 -11.18 8.18
CA VAL A 36 8.77 -9.87 7.51
C VAL A 36 7.93 -9.88 6.23
N GLY A 37 8.00 -10.95 5.43
CA GLY A 37 7.16 -11.11 4.24
C GLY A 37 5.66 -11.07 4.55
N ILE A 38 5.20 -11.80 5.56
CA ILE A 38 3.78 -11.84 5.96
C ILE A 38 3.31 -10.46 6.44
N THR A 39 4.07 -9.84 7.35
CA THR A 39 3.71 -8.54 7.93
C THR A 39 3.67 -7.43 6.87
N SER A 40 4.64 -7.39 5.97
CA SER A 40 4.70 -6.40 4.88
C SER A 40 3.56 -6.58 3.86
N VAL A 41 3.17 -7.83 3.55
CA VAL A 41 1.98 -8.11 2.72
C VAL A 41 0.71 -7.60 3.40
N LEU A 42 0.53 -7.86 4.69
CA LEU A 42 -0.63 -7.37 5.45
C LEU A 42 -0.68 -5.84 5.47
N ILE A 43 0.44 -5.16 5.73
CA ILE A 43 0.54 -3.70 5.71
C ILE A 43 0.19 -3.15 4.33
N THR A 44 0.65 -3.82 3.26
CA THR A 44 0.35 -3.44 1.89
C THR A 44 -1.14 -3.52 1.62
N LEU A 45 -1.81 -4.63 2.00
CA LEU A 45 -3.25 -4.80 1.83
C LEU A 45 -4.05 -3.75 2.61
N ILE A 46 -3.69 -3.48 3.87
CA ILE A 46 -4.37 -2.45 4.69
C ILE A 46 -4.18 -1.07 4.07
N SER A 47 -2.96 -0.73 3.63
CA SER A 47 -2.67 0.55 2.99
C SER A 47 -3.47 0.73 1.71
N LEU A 48 -3.59 -0.33 0.89
CA LEU A 48 -4.41 -0.33 -0.31
C LEU A 48 -5.90 -0.13 0.02
N TRP A 49 -6.40 -0.79 1.05
CA TRP A 49 -7.79 -0.65 1.48
C TRP A 49 -8.10 0.77 1.98
N MET A 50 -7.27 1.33 2.86
CA MET A 50 -7.42 2.70 3.36
C MET A 50 -7.34 3.72 2.24
N THR A 51 -6.44 3.53 1.28
CA THR A 51 -6.27 4.47 0.18
C THR A 51 -7.47 4.40 -0.78
N ARG A 52 -8.00 3.20 -1.08
CA ARG A 52 -9.27 3.05 -1.81
C ARG A 52 -10.42 3.74 -1.09
N ARG A 53 -10.55 3.55 0.22
CA ARG A 53 -11.60 4.17 1.03
C ARG A 53 -11.52 5.70 0.97
N ARG A 54 -10.35 6.28 1.24
CA ARG A 54 -10.13 7.73 1.11
C ARG A 54 -10.50 8.27 -0.27
N TYR A 55 -10.21 7.52 -1.33
CA TYR A 55 -10.56 7.94 -2.67
C TYR A 55 -12.06 7.87 -2.97
N SER A 56 -12.80 6.97 -2.31
CA SER A 56 -14.26 6.94 -2.33
C SER A 56 -14.83 8.16 -1.62
N ASP A 57 -14.34 8.45 -0.40
CA ASP A 57 -14.82 9.57 0.42
C ASP A 57 -14.61 10.92 -0.29
N ILE A 58 -13.45 11.12 -0.93
CA ILE A 58 -13.19 12.34 -1.73
C ILE A 58 -14.14 12.44 -2.94
N LYS A 59 -14.48 11.31 -3.57
CA LYS A 59 -15.40 11.29 -4.71
C LYS A 59 -16.81 11.70 -4.26
N GLU A 60 -17.25 11.18 -3.13
CA GLU A 60 -18.54 11.50 -2.52
C GLU A 60 -18.63 12.99 -2.13
N LEU A 61 -17.61 13.53 -1.47
CA LEU A 61 -17.52 14.96 -1.14
C LEU A 61 -17.55 15.85 -2.40
N SER A 62 -16.84 15.46 -3.46
CA SER A 62 -16.83 16.21 -4.72
C SER A 62 -18.20 16.23 -5.40
N GLY A 63 -18.97 15.15 -5.26
CA GLY A 63 -20.34 15.06 -5.79
C GLY A 63 -21.30 15.92 -4.98
N TYR A 64 -21.12 15.98 -3.67
CA TYR A 64 -21.88 16.85 -2.78
C TYR A 64 -21.64 18.34 -3.08
N LEU A 65 -20.37 18.76 -3.18
CA LEU A 65 -19.97 20.13 -3.55
C LEU A 65 -20.46 20.58 -4.93
N ARG A 66 -20.80 19.64 -5.83
CA ARG A 66 -21.31 19.94 -7.16
C ARG A 66 -22.83 20.13 -7.21
N ARG A 67 -23.54 19.74 -6.15
CA ARG A 67 -25.01 19.83 -6.04
C ARG A 67 -25.48 21.08 -5.29
N ILE A 68 -24.56 21.81 -4.66
CA ILE A 68 -24.79 23.10 -3.98
C ILE A 68 -24.20 24.18 -4.89
#